data_AF-A0A9D1NUA7-F1
#
_entry.id   AF-A0A9D1NUA7-F1
#
_cell.length_a   1.000
_cell.length_b   1.000
_cell.length_c   1.000
_cell.angle_alpha   90.00
_cell.angle_beta   90.00
_cell.angle_gamma   90.00
#
_symmetry.space_group_name_H-M   'P 1'
#
loop_
_entity.id
_entity.type
_entity.pdbx_description
1 polymer ?
#
loop_
_entity_poly.entity_id
_entity_poly.type
_entity_poly.pdbx_seq_one_letter_code
_entity_poly.pdbx_strand_id
1 'polypeptide(L)'
;MAVNFIEISTEALASDRSALETQIQGIRQEMKQLQQEMEQLNAMWEGSAKQEFLGQFEEDYAFMEDVVRGLEQYVQHMEYAGKEYQGCEGNVTELIRSLQI
;
A
#
# COMPACT_ATOMS: atom_id res chain seq x y z
N MET A 1 33.96 1.84 -17.62
CA MET A 1 33.27 1.60 -16.34
C MET A 1 31.79 1.81 -16.61
N ALA A 2 31.02 0.73 -16.72
CA ALA A 2 29.58 0.83 -16.90
C ALA A 2 28.99 1.22 -15.55
N VAL A 3 28.62 2.49 -15.40
CA VAL A 3 27.73 2.92 -14.33
C VAL A 3 26.38 2.30 -14.67
N ASN A 4 25.97 1.28 -13.93
CA ASN A 4 24.61 0.75 -14.00
C ASN A 4 23.70 1.85 -13.45
N PHE A 5 23.25 2.76 -14.31
CA PHE A 5 22.08 3.56 -14.03
C PHE A 5 20.94 2.55 -13.91
N ILE A 6 20.47 2.34 -12.69
CA ILE A 6 19.16 1.76 -12.48
C ILE A 6 18.20 2.83 -13.00
N GLU A 7 17.89 2.77 -14.30
CA GLU A 7 16.79 3.50 -14.92
C GLU A 7 15.49 2.84 -14.43
N ILE A 8 15.24 2.87 -13.13
CA ILE A 8 13.87 2.79 -12.65
C ILE A 8 13.28 4.10 -13.10
N SER A 9 12.43 4.04 -14.13
CA SER A 9 11.59 5.17 -14.48
C SER A 9 10.82 5.55 -13.21
N THR A 10 11.21 6.67 -12.61
CA THR A 10 10.56 7.22 -11.42
C THR A 10 9.08 7.49 -11.68
N GLU A 11 8.71 7.69 -12.94
CA GLU A 11 7.34 7.77 -13.44
C GLU A 11 6.59 6.43 -13.33
N ALA A 12 7.21 5.31 -13.72
CA ALA A 12 6.62 3.98 -13.55
C ALA A 12 6.43 3.64 -12.06
N LEU A 13 7.42 3.96 -11.22
CA LEU A 13 7.31 3.78 -9.77
C LEU A 13 6.17 4.62 -9.17
N ALA A 14 5.99 5.86 -9.63
CA ALA A 14 4.90 6.73 -9.19
C ALA A 14 3.52 6.23 -9.67
N SER A 15 3.43 5.71 -10.89
CA SER A 15 2.20 5.10 -11.42
C SER A 15 1.81 3.86 -10.63
N ASP A 16 2.76 2.95 -10.38
CA ASP A 16 2.52 1.71 -9.63
C ASP A 16 2.10 2.02 -8.19
N ARG A 17 2.74 3.01 -7.56
CA ARG A 17 2.34 3.51 -6.24
C ARG A 17 0.89 4.00 -6.24
N SER A 18 0.50 4.83 -7.22
CA SER A 18 -0.87 5.37 -7.30
C SER A 18 -1.92 4.27 -7.53
N ALA A 19 -1.58 3.27 -8.35
CA ALA A 19 -2.44 2.10 -8.57
C ALA A 19 -2.62 1.29 -7.27
N LEU A 20 -1.53 1.05 -6.53
CA LEU A 20 -1.58 0.36 -5.24
C LEU A 20 -2.38 1.14 -4.20
N GLU A 21 -2.20 2.46 -4.10
CA GLU A 21 -2.99 3.31 -3.20
C GLU A 21 -4.50 3.21 -3.49
N THR A 22 -4.87 3.20 -4.78
CA THR A 22 -6.27 3.05 -5.20
C THR A 22 -6.83 1.68 -4.82
N GLN A 23 -6.05 0.61 -5.03
CA GLN A 23 -6.46 -0.75 -4.66
C GLN A 23 -6.61 -0.91 -3.14
N ILE A 24 -5.67 -0.36 -2.35
CA ILE A 24 -5.75 -0.36 -0.88
C ILE A 24 -7.03 0.34 -0.41
N GLN A 25 -7.39 1.48 -1.02
CA GLN A 25 -8.64 2.17 -0.69
C GLN A 25 -9.87 1.31 -1.02
N GLY A 26 -9.85 0.59 -2.15
CA GLY A 26 -10.88 -0.36 -2.52
C GLY A 26 -11.06 -1.47 -1.48
N ILE A 27 -9.96 -2.12 -1.09
CA ILE A 27 -9.95 -3.18 -0.07
C ILE A 27 -10.50 -2.65 1.27
N ARG A 28 -10.07 -1.47 1.72
CA ARG A 28 -10.58 -0.86 2.95
C ARG A 28 -12.09 -0.61 2.90
N GLN A 29 -12.60 -0.22 1.74
CA GLN A 29 -14.04 0.01 1.56
C GLN A 29 -14.82 -1.31 1.62
N GLU A 30 -14.33 -2.35 0.96
CA GLU A 30 -14.94 -3.68 0.99
C GLU A 30 -14.92 -4.29 2.40
N MET A 31 -13.80 -4.15 3.13
CA MET A 31 -13.71 -4.60 4.52
C MET A 31 -14.73 -3.90 5.42
N LYS A 32 -14.90 -2.58 5.29
CA LYS A 32 -15.93 -1.84 6.04
C LYS A 32 -17.34 -2.33 5.72
N GLN A 33 -17.62 -2.59 4.45
CA GLN A 33 -18.92 -3.11 4.05
C GLN A 33 -19.16 -4.51 4.63
N LEU A 34 -18.15 -5.38 4.57
CA LEU A 34 -18.21 -6.73 5.13
C LEU A 34 -18.48 -6.70 6.65
N GLN A 35 -17.82 -5.79 7.39
CA GLN A 35 -18.08 -5.59 8.81
C GLN A 35 -19.53 -5.18 9.09
N GLN A 36 -20.07 -4.25 8.31
CA GLN A 36 -21.46 -3.82 8.45
C GLN A 36 -22.47 -4.94 8.15
N GLU A 37 -22.22 -5.72 7.10
CA GLU A 37 -23.04 -6.89 6.77
C GLU A 37 -22.98 -7.93 7.89
N MET A 38 -21.80 -8.13 8.49
CA MET A 38 -21.62 -9.05 9.60
C MET A 38 -22.35 -8.58 10.87
N GLU A 39 -22.32 -7.29 11.19
CA GLU A 39 -23.08 -6.71 12.31
C GLU A 39 -24.59 -6.90 12.13
N GLN A 40 -25.10 -6.72 10.91
CA GLN A 40 -26.51 -6.95 10.59
C GLN A 40 -26.87 -8.44 10.74
N LEU A 41 -26.03 -9.33 10.23
CA LEU A 41 -26.23 -10.77 10.35
C LEU A 41 -26.18 -11.21 11.82
N ASN A 42 -25.24 -10.68 12.59
CA ASN A 42 -25.09 -10.93 14.02
C ASN A 42 -26.34 -10.51 14.81
N ALA A 43 -27.02 -9.43 14.43
CA ALA A 43 -28.24 -8.98 15.09
C ALA A 43 -29.44 -9.93 14.86
N MET A 44 -29.46 -10.66 13.74
CA MET A 44 -30.57 -11.52 13.33
C MET A 44 -30.36 -13.01 13.61
N TRP A 45 -29.11 -13.43 13.72
CA TRP A 45 -28.75 -14.84 13.91
C TRP A 45 -28.49 -15.13 15.39
N GLU A 46 -29.14 -16.14 15.96
CA GLU A 46 -28.90 -16.65 17.31
C GLU A 46 -28.52 -18.14 17.28
N GLY A 47 -27.64 -18.59 18.19
CA GLY A 47 -27.21 -20.00 18.31
C GLY A 47 -25.71 -20.16 18.61
N SER A 48 -25.25 -21.39 18.88
CA SER A 48 -23.84 -21.68 19.17
C SER A 48 -22.93 -21.53 17.94
N ALA A 49 -23.41 -21.91 16.75
CA ALA A 49 -22.69 -21.76 15.48
C ALA A 49 -22.34 -20.30 15.14
N LYS A 50 -23.16 -19.36 15.62
CA LYS A 50 -22.93 -17.92 15.49
C LYS A 50 -21.64 -17.49 16.18
N GLN A 51 -21.39 -18.00 17.39
CA GLN A 51 -20.22 -17.59 18.18
C GLN A 51 -18.92 -18.07 17.54
N GLU A 52 -18.90 -19.30 17.03
CA GLU A 52 -17.75 -19.85 16.30
C GLU A 52 -17.48 -19.06 15.01
N PHE A 53 -18.53 -18.75 14.25
CA PHE A 53 -18.40 -17.98 13.01
C PHE A 53 -17.93 -16.54 13.27
N LEU A 54 -18.45 -15.87 14.30
CA LEU A 54 -18.02 -14.51 14.67
C LEU A 54 -16.56 -14.49 15.12
N GLY A 55 -16.12 -15.48 15.90
CA GLY A 55 -14.72 -15.59 16.30
C GLY A 55 -13.80 -15.74 15.09
N GLN A 56 -14.15 -16.62 14.15
CA GLN A 56 -13.38 -16.78 12.90
C GLN A 56 -13.39 -15.50 12.06
N PHE A 57 -14.54 -14.83 11.97
CA PHE A 57 -14.67 -13.57 11.24
C PHE A 57 -13.75 -12.47 11.82
N GLU A 58 -13.69 -12.34 13.14
CA GLU A 58 -12.82 -11.36 13.80
C GLU A 58 -11.34 -11.65 13.53
N GLU A 59 -10.92 -12.91 13.55
CA GLU A 59 -9.56 -13.34 13.21
C GLU A 59 -9.22 -13.01 11.75
N ASP A 60 -10.10 -13.36 10.82
CA ASP A 60 -9.93 -13.10 9.39
C ASP A 60 -9.88 -11.59 9.09
N TYR A 61 -10.73 -10.79 9.78
CA TYR A 61 -10.74 -9.34 9.64
C TYR A 61 -9.43 -8.72 10.13
N ALA A 62 -8.94 -9.15 11.29
CA ALA A 62 -7.66 -8.68 11.83
C ALA A 62 -6.48 -9.04 10.92
N PHE A 63 -6.47 -10.26 10.36
CA PHE A 63 -5.46 -10.68 9.39
C PHE A 63 -5.48 -9.78 8.15
N MET A 64 -6.66 -9.48 7.61
CA MET A 64 -6.81 -8.57 6.48
C MET A 64 -6.34 -7.15 6.79
N GLU A 65 -6.58 -6.65 8.00
CA GLU A 65 -6.05 -5.34 8.42
C GLU A 65 -4.51 -5.32 8.43
N ASP A 66 -3.88 -6.40 8.89
CA ASP A 66 -2.42 -6.52 8.88
C ASP A 66 -1.85 -6.58 7.46
N VAL A 67 -2.52 -7.29 6.54
CA VAL A 67 -2.16 -7.31 5.11
C VAL A 67 -2.24 -5.89 4.53
N VAL A 68 -3.35 -5.18 4.76
CA VAL A 68 -3.53 -3.80 4.30
C VAL A 68 -2.43 -2.88 4.85
N ARG A 69 -2.08 -3.02 6.13
CA ARG A 69 -1.01 -2.25 6.76
C ARG A 69 0.36 -2.53 6.10
N GLY A 70 0.63 -3.79 5.76
CA GLY A 70 1.85 -4.18 5.03
C GLY A 70 1.92 -3.54 3.65
N LEU A 71 0.81 -3.49 2.92
CA LEU A 71 0.71 -2.83 1.61
C LEU A 71 0.92 -1.31 1.72
N GLU A 72 0.35 -0.68 2.76
CA GLU A 72 0.56 0.76 3.02
C GLU A 72 2.03 1.09 3.33
N GLN A 73 2.71 0.23 4.10
CA GLN A 73 4.15 0.37 4.35
C GLN A 73 4.96 0.21 3.06
N TYR A 74 4.59 -0.74 2.19
CA TYR A 74 5.24 -0.92 0.90
C TYR A 74 5.10 0.33 0.01
N VAL A 75 3.91 0.93 -0.06
CA VAL A 75 3.66 2.21 -0.75
C VAL A 75 4.54 3.34 -0.19
N GLN A 76 4.69 3.42 1.14
CA GLN A 76 5.58 4.41 1.77
C GLN A 76 7.05 4.21 1.38
N HIS A 77 7.51 2.95 1.30
CA HIS A 77 8.86 2.65 0.83
C HIS A 77 9.07 3.02 -0.63
N MET A 78 8.07 2.81 -1.50
CA MET A 78 8.11 3.27 -2.89
C MET A 78 8.21 4.79 -3.00
N GLU A 79 7.46 5.54 -2.15
CA GLU A 79 7.56 6.99 -2.07
C GLU A 79 8.96 7.46 -1.67
N TYR A 80 9.53 6.84 -0.62
CA TYR A 80 10.87 7.15 -0.14
C TYR A 80 11.91 6.90 -1.23
N ALA A 81 11.87 5.73 -1.87
CA ALA A 81 12.78 5.40 -2.96
C ALA A 81 12.66 6.41 -4.12
N GLY A 82 11.44 6.78 -4.52
CA GLY A 82 11.22 7.78 -5.57
C GLY A 82 11.85 9.13 -5.25
N LYS A 83 11.75 9.59 -4.00
CA LYS A 83 12.36 10.86 -3.55
C LYS A 83 13.90 10.80 -3.56
N GLU A 84 14.49 9.71 -3.09
CA GLU A 84 15.95 9.53 -3.10
C GLU A 84 16.52 9.53 -4.52
N TYR A 85 15.82 8.91 -5.47
CA TYR A 85 16.22 8.93 -6.89
C TYR A 85 16.16 10.35 -7.48
N GLN A 86 15.06 11.09 -7.26
CA GLN A 86 14.93 12.48 -7.73
C GLN A 86 15.98 13.40 -7.11
N GLY A 87 16.31 13.22 -5.82
CA GLY A 87 17.35 13.99 -5.14
C GLY A 87 18.75 13.73 -5.72
N CYS A 88 19.06 12.49 -6.05
CA CYS A 88 20.33 12.12 -6.67
C CYS A 88 20.47 12.73 -8.08
N GLU A 89 19.42 12.68 -8.89
CA GLU A 89 19.42 13.31 -10.23
C GLU A 89 19.57 14.83 -10.18
N GLY A 90 18.97 15.49 -9.18
CA GLY A 90 19.15 16.92 -8.94
C GLY A 90 20.61 17.28 -8.65
N ASN A 91 21.24 16.54 -7.75
CA ASN A 91 22.64 16.75 -7.38
C ASN A 91 23.61 16.49 -8.55
N VAL A 92 23.35 15.45 -9.36
CA VAL A 92 24.16 15.16 -10.56
C VAL A 92 23.99 16.26 -11.62
N THR A 93 22.76 16.74 -11.82
CA THR A 93 22.48 17.85 -12.75
C THR A 93 23.18 19.14 -12.31
N GLU A 94 23.19 19.43 -11.01
CA GLU A 94 23.88 20.58 -10.45
C GLU A 94 25.40 20.45 -10.57
N LEU A 95 25.96 19.26 -10.32
CA LEU A 95 27.38 18.95 -10.55
C LEU A 95 27.77 19.13 -12.02
N ILE A 96 26.99 18.59 -12.97
CA ILE A 96 27.26 18.75 -14.41
C ILE A 96 27.20 20.23 -14.81
N ARG A 97 26.20 20.99 -14.33
CA ARG A 97 26.11 22.44 -14.56
C ARG A 97 27.30 23.20 -13.98
N SER A 98 27.81 22.78 -12.81
CA SER A 98 28.99 23.37 -12.19
C SER A 98 30.30 23.06 -12.94
N LEU A 99 30.33 21.98 -13.73
CA LEU A 99 31.46 21.60 -14.58
C LEU A 99 31.38 22.19 -15.99
N GLN A 100 30.21 22.70 -16.42
CA GLN A 100 30.03 23.41 -17.70
C GLN A 100 30.40 24.91 -17.64
N ILE A 101 31.32 25.28 -16.74
CA ILE A 101 31.97 26.61 -16.74
C ILE A 101 33.17 26.57 -17.69
#